data_AF-U7TMM3-F1
#
_entry.id   AF-U7TMM3-F1
#
_cell.length_a   1.000
_cell.length_b   1.000
_cell.length_c   1.000
_cell.angle_alpha   90.00
_cell.angle_beta   90.00
_cell.angle_gamma   90.00
#
_symmetry.space_group_name_H-M   'P 1'
#
loop_
_entity.id
_entity.type
_entity.pdbx_description
1 polymer ?
#
loop_
_entity_poly.entity_id
_entity_poly.type
_entity_poly.pdbx_seq_one_letter_code
_entity_poly.pdbx_strand_id
1 'polypeptide(L)'
;MKSKIIKILLFLFVGLECLAITNRERIEKDLRKLNITDSTMIAQTINIDEKLGDKLLQGETIEGTLKELKNLVEKNPKNFYISYQVARYYLETEKNIEEVKKNRKYFDLYIENTPHEEESLAMNMLYYEKIGDKEKFKKYYDEFSKKTSGRWMGVLVLARYKKDLVSLKKDVTLALELLKKQIKDGNKDEVTDEELFVVQNMYDSLVVQELLEKKEYQKIVDYYLNNMANQNYYTTGIMIKYGDRIVSQLGFVTNINEKFLNKNKENFDKLTNTKVYRELEKIGKVTIVNN
;
A
#
# COMPACT_ATOMS: atom_id res chain seq x y z
N MET A 1 -28.17 7.95 -3.09
CA MET A 1 -27.02 7.02 -3.17
C MET A 1 -25.81 7.72 -3.80
N LYS A 2 -24.91 8.36 -3.03
CA LYS A 2 -23.74 9.09 -3.59
C LYS A 2 -22.40 8.88 -2.87
N SER A 3 -22.31 7.99 -1.89
CA SER A 3 -21.11 7.76 -1.03
C SER A 3 -20.53 6.34 -1.09
N LYS A 4 -20.79 5.59 -2.17
CA LYS A 4 -20.26 4.23 -2.37
C LYS A 4 -19.01 4.14 -3.28
N ILE A 5 -18.68 5.20 -4.01
CA ILE A 5 -17.55 5.22 -4.95
C ILE A 5 -16.24 5.67 -4.26
N ILE A 6 -16.32 6.69 -3.41
CA ILE A 6 -15.20 7.13 -2.54
C ILE A 6 -15.08 6.19 -1.33
N LYS A 7 -14.81 4.91 -1.62
CA LYS A 7 -14.40 3.87 -0.66
C LYS A 7 -13.25 3.00 -1.19
N ILE A 8 -12.63 3.40 -2.32
CA ILE A 8 -11.36 2.83 -2.77
C ILE A 8 -10.24 3.37 -1.88
N LEU A 9 -10.09 2.73 -0.72
CA LEU A 9 -8.82 2.44 -0.06
C LEU A 9 -7.83 3.60 0.11
N LEU A 10 -8.27 4.73 0.68
CA LEU A 10 -7.33 5.68 1.30
C LEU A 10 -7.02 5.30 2.75
N PHE A 11 -6.34 4.18 2.92
CA PHE A 11 -5.64 3.83 4.17
C PHE A 11 -4.26 3.29 3.79
N LEU A 12 -3.22 4.15 3.83
CA LEU A 12 -1.85 3.70 3.64
C LEU A 12 -1.50 2.69 4.72
N PHE A 13 -0.58 1.80 4.36
CA PHE A 13 0.53 1.50 5.25
C PHE A 13 1.84 1.76 4.56
N VAL A 14 2.85 2.12 5.37
CA VAL A 14 4.15 2.64 4.95
C VAL A 14 5.03 1.47 4.53
N GLY A 15 4.65 0.87 3.39
CA GLY A 15 5.48 -0.01 2.60
C GLY A 15 6.58 0.77 1.88
N LEU A 16 7.22 1.75 2.58
CA LEU A 16 8.26 2.69 2.10
C LEU A 16 9.05 2.04 1.03
N GLU A 17 9.29 2.74 -0.10
CA GLU A 17 10.19 2.24 -1.12
C GLU A 17 10.39 3.19 -2.39
N CYS A 18 11.56 3.82 -2.73
CA CYS A 18 12.12 4.16 -4.09
C CYS A 18 13.55 4.76 -4.16
N LEU A 19 14.36 4.25 -5.13
CA LEU A 19 15.74 4.61 -5.48
C LEU A 19 16.74 4.55 -4.30
N ALA A 20 16.45 3.68 -3.33
CA ALA A 20 17.22 3.47 -2.11
C ALA A 20 17.30 1.95 -1.80
N ILE A 21 17.38 1.52 -0.52
CA ILE A 21 17.54 0.09 -0.16
C ILE A 21 16.28 -0.73 -0.58
N THR A 22 16.24 -2.06 -0.48
CA THR A 22 14.95 -2.77 -0.70
C THR A 22 14.10 -2.87 0.58
N ASN A 23 12.80 -3.16 0.50
CA ASN A 23 11.97 -3.41 1.69
C ASN A 23 12.44 -4.66 2.43
N ARG A 24 13.03 -5.63 1.70
CA ARG A 24 13.75 -6.76 2.30
C ARG A 24 14.95 -6.28 3.13
N GLU A 25 15.79 -5.40 2.55
CA GLU A 25 16.91 -4.78 3.26
C GLU A 25 16.47 -3.88 4.42
N ARG A 26 15.32 -3.18 4.31
CA ARG A 26 14.72 -2.40 5.40
C ARG A 26 14.29 -3.30 6.55
N ILE A 27 13.51 -4.34 6.27
CA ILE A 27 13.09 -5.34 7.27
C ILE A 27 14.32 -5.97 7.94
N GLU A 28 15.33 -6.37 7.17
CA GLU A 28 16.57 -6.92 7.74
C GLU A 28 17.32 -5.88 8.60
N LYS A 29 17.50 -4.65 8.11
CA LYS A 29 18.19 -3.56 8.81
C LYS A 29 17.51 -3.24 10.14
N ASP A 30 16.18 -3.13 10.17
CA ASP A 30 15.43 -2.73 11.35
C ASP A 30 15.25 -3.86 12.35
N LEU A 31 15.07 -5.11 11.90
CA LEU A 31 15.14 -6.28 12.79
C LEU A 31 16.53 -6.42 13.44
N ARG A 32 17.61 -6.20 12.67
CA ARG A 32 18.99 -6.23 13.22
C ARG A 32 19.22 -5.12 14.26
N LYS A 33 18.71 -3.89 14.06
CA LYS A 33 18.73 -2.82 15.09
C LYS A 33 18.07 -3.26 16.40
N LEU A 34 16.98 -4.03 16.32
CA LEU A 34 16.23 -4.56 17.47
C LEU A 34 16.88 -5.79 18.12
N ASN A 35 18.08 -6.18 17.67
CA ASN A 35 18.82 -7.40 18.07
C ASN A 35 18.13 -8.71 17.66
N ILE A 36 17.26 -8.68 16.65
CA ILE A 36 16.70 -9.88 16.02
C ILE A 36 17.66 -10.30 14.90
N THR A 37 18.57 -11.23 15.22
CA THR A 37 19.67 -11.65 14.34
C THR A 37 19.52 -13.07 13.76
N ASP A 38 18.50 -13.83 14.19
CA ASP A 38 18.15 -15.11 13.58
C ASP A 38 17.67 -14.91 12.14
N SER A 39 18.43 -15.45 11.19
CA SER A 39 18.12 -15.40 9.76
C SER A 39 16.81 -16.11 9.43
N THR A 40 16.39 -17.11 10.21
CA THR A 40 15.11 -17.81 10.06
C THR A 40 13.94 -16.86 10.33
N MET A 41 13.98 -16.15 11.45
CA MET A 41 12.99 -15.12 11.82
C MET A 41 12.97 -13.96 10.82
N ILE A 42 14.13 -13.48 10.37
CA ILE A 42 14.20 -12.41 9.35
C ILE A 42 13.56 -12.88 8.04
N ALA A 43 13.94 -14.05 7.52
CA ALA A 43 13.38 -14.61 6.28
C ALA A 43 11.89 -14.92 6.39
N GLN A 44 11.41 -15.41 7.54
CA GLN A 44 9.97 -15.58 7.79
C GLN A 44 9.22 -14.25 7.79
N THR A 45 9.80 -13.20 8.37
CA THR A 45 9.19 -11.85 8.40
C THR A 45 9.07 -11.24 7.01
N ILE A 46 10.14 -11.35 6.22
CA ILE A 46 10.18 -10.91 4.82
C ILE A 46 9.11 -11.64 3.98
N ASN A 47 9.06 -12.98 4.06
CA ASN A 47 8.08 -13.80 3.37
C ASN A 47 6.64 -13.47 3.81
N ILE A 48 6.41 -13.14 5.09
CA ILE A 48 5.10 -12.73 5.60
C ILE A 48 4.65 -11.38 5.03
N ASP A 49 5.51 -10.36 4.97
CA ASP A 49 5.17 -9.06 4.37
C ASP A 49 4.81 -9.20 2.88
N GLU A 50 5.61 -9.97 2.14
CA GLU A 50 5.39 -10.29 0.72
C GLU A 50 4.11 -11.11 0.49
N LYS A 51 3.92 -12.20 1.25
CA LYS A 51 2.76 -13.09 1.14
C LYS A 51 1.46 -12.36 1.41
N LEU A 52 1.46 -11.40 2.35
CA LEU A 52 0.28 -10.64 2.75
C LEU A 52 0.01 -9.45 1.84
N GLY A 53 1.02 -8.61 1.55
CA GLY A 53 0.91 -7.45 0.66
C GLY A 53 -0.36 -6.62 0.87
N ASP A 54 -1.24 -6.62 -0.13
CA ASP A 54 -2.55 -5.96 -0.12
C ASP A 54 -3.76 -6.89 0.19
N LYS A 55 -3.57 -8.18 0.43
CA LYS A 55 -4.68 -9.17 0.38
C LYS A 55 -5.79 -8.92 1.41
N LEU A 56 -5.44 -8.41 2.58
CA LEU A 56 -6.41 -7.94 3.58
C LEU A 56 -7.30 -6.79 3.05
N LEU A 57 -6.73 -5.86 2.27
CA LEU A 57 -7.45 -4.76 1.62
C LEU A 57 -8.35 -5.25 0.48
N GLN A 58 -7.96 -6.33 -0.20
CA GLN A 58 -8.74 -7.02 -1.23
C GLN A 58 -9.87 -7.88 -0.64
N GLY A 59 -9.92 -8.04 0.69
CA GLY A 59 -10.95 -8.79 1.41
C GLY A 59 -10.68 -10.29 1.52
N GLU A 60 -9.45 -10.75 1.31
CA GLU A 60 -9.09 -12.15 1.54
C GLU A 60 -9.11 -12.51 3.04
N THR A 61 -9.89 -13.52 3.40
CA THR A 61 -9.98 -14.02 4.78
C THR A 61 -8.76 -14.87 5.15
N ILE A 62 -7.80 -14.29 5.87
CA ILE A 62 -6.54 -14.94 6.27
C ILE A 62 -6.57 -15.57 7.69
N GLU A 63 -7.73 -16.02 8.18
CA GLU A 63 -7.91 -16.48 9.58
C GLU A 63 -6.89 -17.52 10.05
N GLY A 64 -6.50 -18.47 9.19
CA GLY A 64 -5.43 -19.43 9.49
C GLY A 64 -4.08 -18.74 9.77
N THR A 65 -3.71 -17.78 8.91
CA THR A 65 -2.48 -17.00 9.08
C THR A 65 -2.54 -16.01 10.24
N LEU A 66 -3.72 -15.53 10.66
CA LEU A 66 -3.82 -14.75 11.91
C LEU A 66 -3.31 -15.56 13.12
N LYS A 67 -3.62 -16.86 13.20
CA LYS A 67 -3.12 -17.74 14.27
C LYS A 67 -1.61 -17.94 14.18
N GLU A 68 -1.07 -18.11 12.96
CA GLU A 68 0.37 -18.21 12.72
C GLU A 68 1.11 -16.93 13.15
N LEU A 69 0.61 -15.77 12.74
CA LEU A 69 1.16 -14.46 13.11
C LEU A 69 1.16 -14.25 14.63
N LYS A 70 0.05 -14.54 15.33
CA LYS A 70 -0.02 -14.42 16.80
C LYS A 70 1.03 -15.29 17.50
N ASN A 71 1.21 -16.54 17.06
CA ASN A 71 2.24 -17.43 17.59
C ASN A 71 3.66 -16.93 17.31
N LEU A 72 3.89 -16.17 16.23
CA LEU A 72 5.18 -15.56 15.92
C LEU A 72 5.45 -14.31 16.77
N VAL A 73 4.44 -13.46 17.01
CA VAL A 73 4.56 -12.35 17.99
C VAL A 73 4.89 -12.88 19.38
N GLU A 74 4.25 -13.96 19.82
CA GLU A 74 4.49 -14.53 21.16
C GLU A 74 5.88 -15.16 21.30
N LYS A 75 6.52 -15.57 20.19
CA LYS A 75 7.93 -16.01 20.15
C LYS A 75 8.93 -14.86 20.04
N ASN A 76 8.55 -13.75 19.42
CA ASN A 76 9.43 -12.59 19.22
C ASN A 76 8.63 -11.27 19.29
N PRO A 77 8.30 -10.79 20.50
CA PRO A 77 7.41 -9.63 20.68
C PRO A 77 8.02 -8.31 20.20
N LYS A 78 9.35 -8.25 20.03
CA LYS A 78 10.05 -7.10 19.43
C LYS A 78 9.91 -7.02 17.91
N ASN A 79 9.43 -8.08 17.24
CA ASN A 79 9.27 -8.10 15.80
C ASN A 79 8.05 -7.27 15.38
N PHE A 80 8.24 -5.96 15.29
CA PHE A 80 7.18 -5.00 15.02
C PHE A 80 6.48 -5.24 13.67
N TYR A 81 7.17 -5.79 12.65
CA TYR A 81 6.56 -6.17 11.38
C TYR A 81 5.49 -7.28 11.52
N ILE A 82 5.64 -8.21 12.46
CA ILE A 82 4.63 -9.26 12.70
C ILE A 82 3.49 -8.72 13.56
N SER A 83 3.77 -7.97 14.63
CA SER A 83 2.72 -7.37 15.47
C SER A 83 1.87 -6.37 14.67
N TYR A 84 2.50 -5.62 13.76
CA TYR A 84 1.87 -4.79 12.74
C TYR A 84 0.83 -5.56 11.91
N GLN A 85 1.16 -6.70 11.29
CA GLN A 85 0.20 -7.43 10.45
C GLN A 85 -0.97 -8.00 11.28
N VAL A 86 -0.76 -8.32 12.58
CA VAL A 86 -1.87 -8.67 13.49
C VAL A 86 -2.74 -7.45 13.82
N ALA A 87 -2.15 -6.30 14.15
CA ALA A 87 -2.87 -5.06 14.39
C ALA A 87 -3.68 -4.62 13.15
N ARG A 88 -3.09 -4.76 11.96
CA ARG A 88 -3.71 -4.51 10.65
C ARG A 88 -4.96 -5.35 10.43
N TYR A 89 -4.93 -6.66 10.70
CA TYR A 89 -6.13 -7.50 10.65
C TYR A 89 -7.27 -6.94 11.52
N TYR A 90 -6.94 -6.45 12.73
CA TYR A 90 -7.92 -5.85 13.63
C TYR A 90 -8.42 -4.47 13.15
N LEU A 91 -7.62 -3.70 12.41
CA LEU A 91 -8.07 -2.46 11.76
C LEU A 91 -8.95 -2.71 10.53
N GLU A 92 -8.56 -3.63 9.65
CA GLU A 92 -9.15 -3.80 8.32
C GLU A 92 -10.31 -4.81 8.31
N THR A 93 -10.14 -5.97 8.94
CA THR A 93 -11.04 -7.14 8.80
C THR A 93 -12.02 -7.29 9.95
N GLU A 94 -11.56 -7.15 11.21
CA GLU A 94 -12.42 -7.34 12.38
C GLU A 94 -13.53 -6.28 12.45
N LYS A 95 -14.76 -6.71 12.75
CA LYS A 95 -15.96 -5.86 12.85
C LYS A 95 -16.43 -5.68 14.30
N ASN A 96 -16.06 -6.60 15.19
CA ASN A 96 -16.37 -6.51 16.61
C ASN A 96 -15.37 -5.59 17.34
N ILE A 97 -15.84 -4.38 17.68
CA ILE A 97 -15.08 -3.36 18.42
C ILE A 97 -14.50 -3.90 19.73
N GLU A 98 -15.19 -4.81 20.43
CA GLU A 98 -14.69 -5.35 21.70
C GLU A 98 -13.57 -6.37 21.51
N GLU A 99 -13.52 -7.10 20.39
CA GLU A 99 -12.34 -7.92 20.06
C GLU A 99 -11.17 -7.04 19.60
N VAL A 100 -11.40 -5.94 18.88
CA VAL A 100 -10.33 -4.96 18.58
C VAL A 100 -9.71 -4.42 19.88
N LYS A 101 -10.54 -4.02 20.86
CA LYS A 101 -10.09 -3.58 22.18
C LYS A 101 -9.34 -4.67 22.95
N LYS A 102 -9.89 -5.89 23.00
CA LYS A 102 -9.28 -7.06 23.67
C LYS A 102 -7.94 -7.47 23.05
N ASN A 103 -7.72 -7.19 21.77
CA ASN A 103 -6.48 -7.46 21.06
C ASN A 103 -5.56 -6.21 20.93
N ARG A 104 -5.82 -5.13 21.70
CA ARG A 104 -5.00 -3.91 21.78
C ARG A 104 -3.49 -4.20 21.99
N LYS A 105 -3.13 -5.28 22.69
CA LYS A 105 -1.73 -5.72 22.89
C LYS A 105 -0.88 -5.80 21.61
N TYR A 106 -1.47 -6.13 20.45
CA TYR A 106 -0.72 -6.20 19.19
C TYR A 106 -0.42 -4.82 18.58
N PHE A 107 -1.25 -3.82 18.90
CA PHE A 107 -0.99 -2.43 18.56
C PHE A 107 0.12 -1.87 19.43
N ASP A 108 0.06 -2.11 20.74
CA ASP A 108 1.10 -1.65 21.69
C ASP A 108 2.46 -2.23 21.33
N LEU A 109 2.55 -3.55 21.06
CA LEU A 109 3.80 -4.18 20.62
C LEU A 109 4.36 -3.61 19.32
N TYR A 110 3.55 -3.03 18.43
CA TYR A 110 4.05 -2.27 17.28
C TYR A 110 4.54 -0.88 17.71
N ILE A 111 3.68 -0.13 18.43
CA ILE A 111 3.93 1.25 18.92
C ILE A 111 5.20 1.34 19.78
N GLU A 112 5.51 0.30 20.54
CA GLU A 112 6.69 0.20 21.43
C GLU A 112 7.98 -0.20 20.71
N ASN A 113 7.91 -0.79 19.50
CA ASN A 113 9.06 -1.42 18.84
C ASN A 113 9.35 -0.92 17.40
N THR A 114 8.45 -0.18 16.74
CA THR A 114 8.82 0.51 15.49
C THR A 114 9.84 1.63 15.79
N PRO A 115 10.92 1.76 15.01
CA PRO A 115 11.90 2.84 15.19
C PRO A 115 11.41 4.21 14.70
N HIS A 116 10.19 4.30 14.15
CA HIS A 116 9.64 5.52 13.54
C HIS A 116 8.51 6.12 14.41
N GLU A 117 8.74 7.30 14.99
CA GLU A 117 7.78 7.97 15.88
C GLU A 117 6.45 8.28 15.17
N GLU A 118 6.51 8.70 13.90
CA GLU A 118 5.34 8.96 13.07
C GLU A 118 4.50 7.71 12.80
N GLU A 119 5.09 6.52 12.76
CA GLU A 119 4.37 5.25 12.64
C GLU A 119 3.61 4.92 13.92
N SER A 120 4.24 5.10 15.09
CA SER A 120 3.60 4.93 16.40
C SER A 120 2.44 5.93 16.62
N LEU A 121 2.59 7.17 16.15
CA LEU A 121 1.52 8.16 16.16
C LEU A 121 0.38 7.78 15.21
N ALA A 122 0.69 7.34 13.99
CA ALA A 122 -0.30 6.89 13.01
C ALA A 122 -1.09 5.66 13.49
N MET A 123 -0.42 4.67 14.09
CA MET A 123 -1.09 3.46 14.62
C MET A 123 -2.02 3.77 15.80
N ASN A 124 -1.61 4.67 16.70
CA ASN A 124 -2.51 5.13 17.77
C ASN A 124 -3.72 5.86 17.19
N MET A 125 -3.53 6.79 16.24
CA MET A 125 -4.61 7.48 15.55
C MET A 125 -5.61 6.50 14.93
N LEU A 126 -5.12 5.52 14.15
CA LEU A 126 -5.95 4.50 13.50
C LEU A 126 -6.69 3.60 14.49
N TYR A 127 -6.05 3.20 15.60
CA TYR A 127 -6.71 2.43 16.65
C TYR A 127 -7.85 3.22 17.30
N TYR A 128 -7.62 4.48 17.68
CA TYR A 128 -8.64 5.28 18.36
C TYR A 128 -9.77 5.72 17.42
N GLU A 129 -9.48 5.92 16.13
CA GLU A 129 -10.51 5.99 15.08
C GLU A 129 -11.36 4.72 15.05
N LYS A 130 -10.71 3.55 14.93
CA LYS A 130 -11.36 2.23 14.82
C LYS A 130 -12.29 1.93 15.99
N ILE A 131 -11.91 2.27 17.23
CA ILE A 131 -12.76 2.05 18.42
C ILE A 131 -13.71 3.20 18.76
N GLY A 132 -13.70 4.30 17.98
CA GLY A 132 -14.60 5.44 18.16
C GLY A 132 -14.22 6.43 19.28
N ASP A 133 -13.00 6.35 19.82
CA ASP A 133 -12.48 7.26 20.85
C ASP A 133 -12.04 8.59 20.20
N LYS A 134 -13.01 9.49 20.01
CA LYS A 134 -12.81 10.77 19.31
C LYS A 134 -11.81 11.70 20.00
N GLU A 135 -11.68 11.62 21.32
CA GLU A 135 -10.78 12.49 22.08
C GLU A 135 -9.33 12.06 21.87
N LYS A 136 -9.03 10.76 22.06
CA LYS A 136 -7.68 10.24 21.80
C LYS A 136 -7.35 10.27 20.30
N PHE A 137 -8.31 9.98 19.42
CA PHE A 137 -8.13 10.18 17.97
C PHE A 137 -7.67 11.61 17.66
N LYS A 138 -8.38 12.63 18.17
CA LYS A 138 -8.00 14.03 17.94
C LYS A 138 -6.60 14.34 18.47
N LYS A 139 -6.26 13.88 19.69
CA LYS A 139 -4.91 14.05 20.25
C LYS A 139 -3.83 13.52 19.31
N TYR A 140 -3.93 12.25 18.91
CA TYR A 140 -2.92 11.62 18.05
C TYR A 140 -2.93 12.19 16.62
N TYR A 141 -4.08 12.61 16.10
CA TYR A 141 -4.19 13.34 14.83
C TYR A 141 -3.43 14.68 14.87
N ASP A 142 -3.62 15.49 15.93
CA ASP A 142 -2.94 16.78 16.09
C ASP A 142 -1.42 16.60 16.27
N GLU A 143 -1.00 15.61 17.07
CA GLU A 143 0.41 15.27 17.29
C GLU A 143 1.08 14.76 16.00
N PHE A 144 0.45 13.82 15.28
CA PHE A 144 0.91 13.31 13.99
C PHE A 144 1.02 14.43 12.95
N SER A 145 -0.02 15.26 12.83
CA SER A 145 -0.08 16.39 11.89
C SER A 145 1.04 17.41 12.14
N LYS A 146 1.31 17.73 13.41
CA LYS A 146 2.42 18.60 13.79
C LYS A 146 3.79 17.99 13.47
N LYS A 147 3.99 16.69 13.75
CA LYS A 147 5.26 15.97 13.56
C LYS A 147 5.60 15.72 12.09
N THR A 148 4.58 15.47 11.26
CA THR A 148 4.74 15.11 9.83
C THR A 148 4.48 16.28 8.87
N SER A 149 4.34 17.50 9.39
CA SER A 149 4.19 18.72 8.57
C SER A 149 5.31 18.85 7.54
N GLY A 150 4.95 19.04 6.27
CA GLY A 150 5.90 19.10 5.16
C GLY A 150 6.50 17.76 4.71
N ARG A 151 6.21 16.63 5.38
CA ARG A 151 6.59 15.28 4.92
C ARG A 151 5.50 14.69 4.02
N TRP A 152 5.89 13.94 2.99
CA TRP A 152 4.94 13.28 2.07
C TRP A 152 3.98 12.34 2.83
N MET A 153 4.49 11.58 3.79
CA MET A 153 3.70 10.64 4.61
C MET A 153 2.62 11.38 5.39
N GLY A 154 2.93 12.54 5.95
CA GLY A 154 1.99 13.38 6.68
C GLY A 154 0.83 13.84 5.80
N VAL A 155 1.15 14.44 4.65
CA VAL A 155 0.17 14.89 3.65
C VAL A 155 -0.75 13.73 3.25
N LEU A 156 -0.18 12.57 2.95
CA LEU A 156 -0.89 11.40 2.43
C LEU A 156 -1.75 10.71 3.51
N VAL A 157 -1.27 10.61 4.76
CA VAL A 157 -2.04 10.07 5.90
C VAL A 157 -3.18 11.02 6.31
N LEU A 158 -2.99 12.34 6.20
CA LEU A 158 -4.05 13.31 6.48
C LEU A 158 -5.07 13.43 5.35
N ALA A 159 -4.70 13.06 4.11
CA ALA A 159 -5.60 13.02 2.97
C ALA A 159 -6.78 12.02 3.16
N ARG A 160 -6.62 11.01 4.04
CA ARG A 160 -7.67 10.00 4.35
C ARG A 160 -8.96 10.62 4.87
N TYR A 161 -8.86 11.80 5.50
CA TYR A 161 -9.97 12.51 6.15
C TYR A 161 -10.64 13.57 5.25
N LYS A 162 -10.17 13.73 4.01
CA LYS A 162 -10.82 14.56 2.97
C LYS A 162 -12.04 13.83 2.40
N LYS A 163 -12.97 14.57 1.79
CA LYS A 163 -14.27 14.02 1.32
C LYS A 163 -14.52 14.19 -0.18
N ASP A 164 -13.67 14.93 -0.86
CA ASP A 164 -13.78 15.29 -2.27
C ASP A 164 -12.54 14.86 -3.07
N LEU A 165 -12.76 14.43 -4.31
CA LEU A 165 -11.72 13.92 -5.21
C LEU A 165 -10.66 14.98 -5.54
N VAL A 166 -11.03 16.26 -5.56
CA VAL A 166 -10.15 17.37 -5.94
C VAL A 166 -9.10 17.64 -4.88
N SER A 167 -9.50 17.79 -3.61
CA SER A 167 -8.57 17.93 -2.49
C SER A 167 -7.71 16.68 -2.31
N LEU A 168 -8.30 15.49 -2.48
CA LEU A 168 -7.56 14.23 -2.46
C LEU A 168 -6.46 14.18 -3.54
N LYS A 169 -6.80 14.48 -4.80
CA LYS A 169 -5.82 14.49 -5.89
C LYS A 169 -4.72 15.53 -5.66
N LYS A 170 -5.05 16.70 -5.11
CA LYS A 170 -4.07 17.73 -4.73
C LYS A 170 -3.09 17.20 -3.68
N ASP A 171 -3.60 16.63 -2.59
CA ASP A 171 -2.77 16.15 -1.48
C ASP A 171 -1.91 14.93 -1.91
N VAL A 172 -2.44 14.02 -2.74
CA VAL A 172 -1.66 12.90 -3.32
C VAL A 172 -0.59 13.39 -4.30
N THR A 173 -0.87 14.41 -5.11
CA THR A 173 0.15 15.02 -6.00
C THR A 173 1.28 15.63 -5.18
N LEU A 174 0.94 16.41 -4.15
CA LEU A 174 1.92 17.03 -3.25
C LEU A 174 2.76 15.97 -2.50
N ALA A 175 2.15 14.87 -2.05
CA ALA A 175 2.88 13.76 -1.44
C ALA A 175 3.87 13.12 -2.43
N LEU A 176 3.45 12.89 -3.68
CA LEU A 176 4.30 12.33 -4.73
C LEU A 176 5.49 13.26 -5.10
N GLU A 177 5.26 14.57 -5.12
CA GLU A 177 6.32 15.59 -5.33
C GLU A 177 7.33 15.62 -4.16
N LEU A 178 6.84 15.64 -2.92
CA LEU A 178 7.66 15.63 -1.71
C LEU A 178 8.49 14.32 -1.60
N LEU A 179 7.89 13.18 -1.95
CA LEU A 179 8.57 11.88 -1.98
C LEU A 179 9.67 11.84 -3.05
N LYS A 180 9.37 12.26 -4.29
CA LYS A 180 10.37 12.38 -5.37
C LYS A 180 11.49 13.36 -5.03
N LYS A 181 11.20 14.43 -4.27
CA LYS A 181 12.22 15.34 -3.74
C LYS A 181 13.10 14.66 -2.67
N GLN A 182 12.53 14.01 -1.66
CA GLN A 182 13.29 13.31 -0.61
C GLN A 182 14.29 12.30 -1.20
N ILE A 183 13.85 11.55 -2.21
CA ILE A 183 14.69 10.62 -2.99
C ILE A 183 15.84 11.36 -3.69
N LYS A 184 15.52 12.44 -4.44
CA LYS A 184 16.49 13.23 -5.21
C LYS A 184 17.54 13.91 -4.31
N ASP A 185 17.13 14.40 -3.14
CA ASP A 185 17.98 15.10 -2.19
C ASP A 185 18.94 14.14 -1.44
N GLY A 186 18.91 12.84 -1.75
CA GLY A 186 19.92 11.87 -1.35
C GLY A 186 19.71 11.22 0.02
N ASN A 187 18.54 11.41 0.64
CA ASN A 187 18.18 10.72 1.88
C ASN A 187 17.83 9.25 1.56
N LYS A 188 18.87 8.41 1.47
CA LYS A 188 18.79 6.98 1.10
C LYS A 188 18.34 6.06 2.24
N ASP A 189 18.22 6.60 3.45
CA ASP A 189 17.39 6.01 4.49
C ASP A 189 16.04 6.74 4.48
N GLU A 190 14.97 6.03 4.87
CA GLU A 190 13.56 6.50 4.86
C GLU A 190 12.86 6.52 3.48
N VAL A 191 13.45 5.93 2.44
CA VAL A 191 12.77 5.36 1.24
C VAL A 191 13.57 4.15 0.69
N THR A 192 13.04 3.40 -0.29
CA THR A 192 13.50 2.01 -0.73
C THR A 192 13.28 1.58 -2.28
N ASP A 193 12.35 0.70 -2.79
CA ASP A 193 11.75 0.58 -4.23
C ASP A 193 10.17 0.58 -4.66
N GLU A 194 9.28 -0.33 -4.20
CA GLU A 194 7.78 -0.25 -4.01
C GLU A 194 6.92 1.03 -3.67
N GLU A 195 7.12 1.91 -2.66
CA GLU A 195 6.08 2.91 -2.24
C GLU A 195 6.03 4.14 -3.12
N LEU A 196 7.09 4.55 -3.80
CA LEU A 196 6.94 5.47 -4.92
C LEU A 196 6.04 4.82 -5.95
N PHE A 197 6.14 3.51 -6.19
CA PHE A 197 5.11 2.82 -6.95
C PHE A 197 3.75 2.92 -6.25
N VAL A 198 3.55 2.67 -4.96
CA VAL A 198 2.23 2.80 -4.30
C VAL A 198 1.65 4.23 -4.39
N VAL A 199 2.43 5.28 -4.16
CA VAL A 199 2.02 6.69 -4.24
C VAL A 199 1.81 7.15 -5.69
N GLN A 200 2.70 6.76 -6.62
CA GLN A 200 2.52 6.96 -8.06
C GLN A 200 1.26 6.24 -8.55
N ASN A 201 1.03 5.01 -8.10
CA ASN A 201 -0.12 4.17 -8.43
C ASN A 201 -1.44 4.73 -7.87
N MET A 202 -1.42 5.37 -6.68
CA MET A 202 -2.55 6.16 -6.18
C MET A 202 -2.81 7.39 -7.04
N TYR A 203 -1.77 8.16 -7.40
CA TYR A 203 -1.88 9.31 -8.30
C TYR A 203 -2.47 8.89 -9.66
N ASP A 204 -1.93 7.83 -10.26
CA ASP A 204 -2.38 7.28 -11.55
C ASP A 204 -3.82 6.77 -11.48
N SER A 205 -4.19 6.09 -10.38
CA SER A 205 -5.58 5.64 -10.16
C SER A 205 -6.56 6.81 -10.06
N LEU A 206 -6.15 7.95 -9.46
CA LEU A 206 -6.96 9.16 -9.40
C LEU A 206 -7.09 9.86 -10.77
N VAL A 207 -6.04 9.84 -11.60
CA VAL A 207 -6.11 10.33 -12.99
C VAL A 207 -7.03 9.42 -13.82
N VAL A 208 -6.90 8.10 -13.72
CA VAL A 208 -7.75 7.12 -14.40
C VAL A 208 -9.21 7.25 -13.96
N GLN A 209 -9.49 7.48 -12.67
CA GLN A 209 -10.85 7.76 -12.19
C GLN A 209 -11.42 9.05 -12.78
N GLU A 210 -10.64 10.14 -12.85
CA GLU A 210 -11.11 11.40 -13.46
C GLU A 210 -11.46 11.23 -14.94
N LEU A 211 -10.64 10.48 -15.69
CA LEU A 211 -10.91 10.13 -17.09
C LEU A 211 -12.16 9.24 -17.22
N LEU A 212 -12.39 8.31 -16.28
CA LEU A 212 -13.57 7.45 -16.23
C LEU A 212 -14.86 8.26 -15.95
N GLU A 213 -14.82 9.19 -14.99
CA GLU A 213 -15.95 10.08 -14.67
C GLU A 213 -16.31 10.98 -15.86
N LYS A 214 -15.31 11.39 -16.65
CA LYS A 214 -15.48 12.11 -17.93
C LYS A 214 -15.83 11.21 -19.12
N LYS A 215 -15.84 9.88 -18.97
CA LYS A 215 -16.03 8.86 -20.02
C LYS A 215 -15.01 8.91 -21.17
N GLU A 216 -13.79 9.37 -20.90
CA GLU A 216 -12.72 9.50 -21.89
C GLU A 216 -11.98 8.17 -22.11
N TYR A 217 -12.72 7.13 -22.52
CA TYR A 217 -12.28 5.72 -22.45
C TYR A 217 -10.96 5.41 -23.19
N GLN A 218 -10.72 5.97 -24.38
CA GLN A 218 -9.44 5.76 -25.08
C GLN A 218 -8.28 6.39 -24.30
N LYS A 219 -8.46 7.58 -23.71
CA LYS A 219 -7.43 8.24 -22.90
C LYS A 219 -7.06 7.42 -21.65
N ILE A 220 -7.96 6.58 -21.12
CA ILE A 220 -7.62 5.65 -20.03
C ILE A 220 -6.60 4.61 -20.51
N VAL A 221 -6.82 4.03 -21.69
CA VAL A 221 -5.88 3.08 -22.32
C VAL A 221 -4.55 3.76 -22.64
N ASP A 222 -4.61 4.94 -23.28
CA ASP A 222 -3.42 5.73 -23.62
C ASP A 222 -2.63 6.12 -22.36
N TYR A 223 -3.31 6.55 -21.29
CA TYR A 223 -2.67 6.92 -20.03
C TYR A 223 -1.97 5.73 -19.40
N TYR A 224 -2.62 4.56 -19.34
CA TYR A 224 -2.04 3.34 -18.82
C TYR A 224 -0.79 2.90 -19.60
N LEU A 225 -0.88 2.85 -20.94
CA LEU A 225 0.22 2.43 -21.81
C LEU A 225 1.45 3.36 -21.69
N ASN A 226 1.21 4.67 -21.62
CA ASN A 226 2.27 5.68 -21.60
C ASN A 226 2.88 5.92 -20.21
N ASN A 227 2.06 5.91 -19.16
CA ASN A 227 2.50 6.34 -17.82
C ASN A 227 2.71 5.17 -16.84
N MET A 228 1.99 4.06 -16.99
CA MET A 228 2.04 2.94 -16.03
C MET A 228 2.79 1.74 -16.61
N ALA A 229 2.32 1.20 -17.74
CA ALA A 229 2.55 -0.18 -18.16
C ALA A 229 4.00 -0.54 -18.55
N ASN A 230 4.85 0.45 -18.81
CA ASN A 230 6.24 0.27 -19.26
C ASN A 230 7.28 0.80 -18.27
N GLN A 231 6.89 1.10 -17.03
CA GLN A 231 7.75 1.77 -16.06
C GLN A 231 8.88 0.89 -15.48
N ASN A 232 9.93 1.56 -15.01
CA ASN A 232 11.12 0.88 -14.49
C ASN A 232 10.90 0.24 -13.11
N TYR A 233 10.04 0.80 -12.26
CA TYR A 233 9.72 0.29 -10.91
C TYR A 233 9.10 -1.11 -10.87
N TYR A 234 8.79 -1.76 -11.99
CA TYR A 234 8.34 -3.16 -11.99
C TYR A 234 9.50 -4.12 -11.67
N THR A 235 9.84 -4.20 -10.39
CA THR A 235 10.86 -5.12 -9.82
C THR A 235 10.23 -6.41 -9.29
N THR A 236 11.07 -7.36 -8.91
CA THR A 236 10.62 -8.64 -8.33
C THR A 236 9.87 -8.47 -6.99
N GLY A 237 10.21 -7.46 -6.17
CA GLY A 237 9.49 -7.16 -4.92
C GLY A 237 8.06 -6.72 -5.20
N ILE A 238 7.94 -5.66 -6.01
CA ILE A 238 6.67 -5.12 -6.55
C ILE A 238 5.78 -6.25 -7.09
N MET A 239 6.34 -7.13 -7.93
CA MET A 239 5.58 -8.20 -8.58
C MET A 239 5.07 -9.25 -7.59
N ILE A 240 5.87 -9.63 -6.59
CA ILE A 240 5.46 -10.57 -5.55
C ILE A 240 4.36 -9.97 -4.66
N LYS A 241 4.55 -8.74 -4.17
CA LYS A 241 3.71 -8.13 -3.13
C LYS A 241 2.46 -7.42 -3.65
N TYR A 242 2.55 -6.83 -4.85
CA TYR A 242 1.48 -6.04 -5.47
C TYR A 242 0.95 -6.65 -6.78
N GLY A 243 1.42 -7.83 -7.20
CA GLY A 243 1.00 -8.48 -8.45
C GLY A 243 -0.51 -8.53 -8.65
N ASP A 244 -1.29 -8.86 -7.62
CA ASP A 244 -2.77 -8.93 -7.71
C ASP A 244 -3.43 -7.54 -7.90
N ARG A 245 -2.85 -6.47 -7.35
CA ARG A 245 -3.28 -5.09 -7.63
C ARG A 245 -2.99 -4.73 -9.09
N ILE A 246 -1.82 -5.12 -9.60
CA ILE A 246 -1.36 -4.82 -10.95
C ILE A 246 -2.18 -5.60 -12.00
N VAL A 247 -2.51 -6.87 -11.73
CA VAL A 247 -3.49 -7.67 -12.50
C VAL A 247 -4.84 -6.98 -12.53
N SER A 248 -5.33 -6.49 -11.39
CA SER A 248 -6.62 -5.80 -11.30
C SER A 248 -6.64 -4.52 -12.15
N GLN A 249 -5.52 -3.79 -12.21
CA GLN A 249 -5.38 -2.58 -13.04
C GLN A 249 -5.29 -2.89 -14.54
N LEU A 250 -4.49 -3.90 -14.93
CA LEU A 250 -4.46 -4.40 -16.30
C LEU A 250 -5.85 -4.88 -16.75
N GLY A 251 -6.49 -5.70 -15.93
CA GLY A 251 -7.84 -6.22 -16.16
C GLY A 251 -8.90 -5.11 -16.28
N PHE A 252 -8.80 -4.05 -15.47
CA PHE A 252 -9.64 -2.87 -15.61
C PHE A 252 -9.48 -2.19 -16.98
N VAL A 253 -8.24 -1.92 -17.43
CA VAL A 253 -7.99 -1.24 -18.71
C VAL A 253 -8.42 -2.10 -19.91
N THR A 254 -8.18 -3.41 -19.85
CA THR A 254 -8.70 -4.37 -20.84
C THR A 254 -10.23 -4.38 -20.90
N ASN A 255 -10.89 -4.36 -19.75
CA ASN A 255 -12.36 -4.33 -19.61
C ASN A 255 -12.96 -3.00 -20.13
N ILE A 256 -12.25 -1.87 -20.01
CA ILE A 256 -12.58 -0.61 -20.69
C ILE A 256 -12.50 -0.78 -22.22
N ASN A 257 -11.43 -1.40 -22.73
CA ASN A 257 -11.25 -1.64 -24.16
C ASN A 257 -12.35 -2.54 -24.75
N GLU A 258 -12.72 -3.60 -24.03
CA GLU A 258 -13.78 -4.52 -24.44
C GLU A 258 -15.15 -3.87 -24.52
N LYS A 259 -15.55 -3.11 -23.49
CA LYS A 259 -16.93 -2.64 -23.32
C LYS A 259 -17.21 -1.26 -23.93
N PHE A 260 -16.20 -0.40 -24.04
CA PHE A 260 -16.39 0.98 -24.48
C PHE A 260 -15.61 1.35 -25.74
N LEU A 261 -14.66 0.51 -26.18
CA LEU A 261 -13.82 0.75 -27.37
C LEU A 261 -13.98 -0.39 -28.40
N ASN A 262 -15.14 -1.03 -28.43
CA ASN A 262 -15.53 -2.08 -29.40
C ASN A 262 -14.50 -3.23 -29.54
N LYS A 263 -13.81 -3.60 -28.45
CA LYS A 263 -12.74 -4.61 -28.44
C LYS A 263 -11.59 -4.26 -29.41
N ASN A 264 -11.20 -2.98 -29.52
CA ASN A 264 -10.13 -2.53 -30.42
C ASN A 264 -8.87 -3.42 -30.29
N LYS A 265 -8.53 -4.13 -31.37
CA LYS A 265 -7.42 -5.09 -31.41
C LYS A 265 -6.07 -4.40 -31.22
N GLU A 266 -5.88 -3.21 -31.77
CA GLU A 266 -4.62 -2.46 -31.63
C GLU A 266 -4.33 -2.12 -30.15
N ASN A 267 -5.36 -1.79 -29.38
CA ASN A 267 -5.24 -1.59 -27.93
C ASN A 267 -4.90 -2.90 -27.20
N PHE A 268 -5.48 -4.04 -27.59
CA PHE A 268 -5.12 -5.36 -27.04
C PHE A 268 -3.65 -5.73 -27.34
N ASP A 269 -3.24 -5.65 -28.60
CA ASP A 269 -1.88 -5.99 -29.05
C ASP A 269 -0.83 -5.07 -28.40
N LYS A 270 -1.17 -3.81 -28.10
CA LYS A 270 -0.34 -2.92 -27.27
C LYS A 270 -0.28 -3.38 -25.82
N LEU A 271 -1.41 -3.69 -25.18
CA LEU A 271 -1.47 -4.08 -23.76
C LEU A 271 -0.67 -5.35 -23.48
N THR A 272 -0.78 -6.39 -24.31
CA THR A 272 -0.04 -7.65 -24.16
C THR A 272 1.47 -7.51 -24.40
N ASN A 273 1.91 -6.49 -25.14
CA ASN A 273 3.33 -6.24 -25.39
C ASN A 273 4.02 -5.34 -24.35
N THR A 274 3.30 -4.89 -23.33
CA THR A 274 3.86 -4.02 -22.27
C THR A 274 4.83 -4.76 -21.35
N LYS A 275 5.77 -4.03 -20.73
CA LYS A 275 6.65 -4.59 -19.69
C LYS A 275 5.85 -5.23 -18.56
N VAL A 276 4.82 -4.54 -18.06
CA VAL A 276 4.00 -5.03 -16.93
C VAL A 276 3.34 -6.37 -17.22
N TYR A 277 2.85 -6.59 -18.44
CA TYR A 277 2.27 -7.88 -18.84
C TYR A 277 3.31 -9.00 -18.76
N ARG A 278 4.51 -8.77 -19.32
CA ARG A 278 5.62 -9.74 -19.33
C ARG A 278 6.20 -10.02 -17.95
N GLU A 279 6.16 -9.06 -17.01
CA GLU A 279 6.55 -9.32 -15.62
C GLU A 279 5.48 -10.12 -14.86
N LEU A 280 4.19 -9.84 -15.08
CA LEU A 280 3.09 -10.65 -14.53
C LEU A 280 3.07 -12.09 -15.09
N GLU A 281 3.44 -12.26 -16.35
CA GLU A 281 3.56 -13.54 -17.03
C GLU A 281 4.62 -14.44 -16.35
N LYS A 282 5.82 -13.90 -16.08
CA LYS A 282 6.91 -14.62 -15.38
C LYS A 282 6.51 -15.15 -14.00
N ILE A 283 5.59 -14.47 -13.30
CA ILE A 283 5.08 -14.89 -11.99
C ILE A 283 3.75 -15.66 -12.07
N GLY A 284 3.32 -16.07 -13.26
CA GLY A 284 2.11 -16.88 -13.48
C GLY A 284 0.79 -16.15 -13.18
N LYS A 285 0.80 -14.82 -13.15
CA LYS A 285 -0.37 -13.98 -12.83
C LYS A 285 -1.23 -13.61 -14.06
N VAL A 286 -0.70 -13.77 -15.27
CA VAL A 286 -1.45 -13.67 -16.53
C VAL A 286 -1.06 -14.81 -17.47
N THR A 287 -1.99 -15.22 -18.34
CA THR A 287 -1.78 -16.27 -19.35
C THR A 287 -1.43 -15.65 -20.70
N ILE A 288 -0.43 -16.20 -21.39
CA ILE A 288 -0.06 -15.80 -22.75
C ILE A 288 -1.25 -15.99 -23.70
N VAL A 289 -1.68 -14.91 -24.36
CA VAL A 289 -2.56 -14.98 -25.53
C VAL A 289 -1.67 -14.95 -26.79
N ASN A 290 -1.23 -16.13 -27.23
CA ASN A 290 -0.61 -16.28 -28.54
C ASN A 290 -1.69 -16.12 -29.63
N ASN A 291 -1.62 -15.02 -30.36
CA ASN A 291 -2.40 -14.74 -31.57
C ASN A 291 -1.77 -15.40 -32.81
#